data_AF-A0A0R3QH94-F1
#
_entry.id   AF-A0A0R3QH94-F1
#
_cell.length_a   1.000
_cell.length_b   1.000
_cell.length_c   1.000
_cell.angle_alpha   90.00
_cell.angle_beta   90.00
_cell.angle_gamma   90.00
#
_symmetry.space_group_name_H-M   'P 1'
#
loop_
_entity.id
_entity.type
_entity.pdbx_description
1 polymer ?
#
loop_
_entity_poly.entity_id
_entity_poly.type
_entity_poly.pdbx_seq_one_letter_code
_entity_poly.pdbx_strand_id
1 'polypeptide(L)'
;MWNITFVVGHNTLASDGRIYDVKALRSDGAVEPSVAVFDILFLNGKSLMDVPLSERIALLQSGNVLQKQDETKIFVSKFTVVKTREEFASLYEEAVMNGQEGVVAKKMNSIYKTGVRQMANGWFKVKPFHLGDETLDLAVVGVDLGRNNKISSYCLATLRDGKFFMVGKVGTGLDDTTRSFLKSRLTRGHGFFKSD
;
A
#
# COMPACT_ATOMS: atom_id res chain seq x y z
N MET A 1 7.41 3.15 36.64
CA MET A 1 6.45 3.97 35.89
C MET A 1 7.11 4.41 34.59
N TRP A 2 6.94 3.66 33.51
CA TRP A 2 7.17 4.11 32.14
C TRP A 2 6.07 3.48 31.29
N ASN A 3 5.03 4.28 31.05
CA ASN A 3 3.87 3.91 30.26
C ASN A 3 4.26 4.09 28.78
N ILE A 4 4.58 3.01 28.08
CA ILE A 4 4.83 3.06 26.64
C ILE A 4 3.70 2.31 25.94
N THR A 5 2.70 3.08 25.54
CA THR A 5 1.58 2.65 24.70
C THR A 5 2.05 2.65 23.25
N PHE A 6 2.15 1.48 22.62
CA PHE A 6 2.23 1.38 21.16
C PHE A 6 0.96 0.70 20.64
N VAL A 7 0.10 1.52 20.03
CA VAL A 7 -1.11 1.07 19.35
C VAL A 7 -0.77 0.93 17.88
N VAL A 8 -0.89 -0.29 17.34
CA VAL A 8 -0.93 -0.50 15.90
C VAL A 8 -2.27 0.04 15.40
N GLY A 9 -2.23 1.19 14.72
CA GLY A 9 -3.36 1.73 13.97
C GLY A 9 -4.46 2.39 14.80
N HIS A 10 -4.19 3.60 15.28
CA HIS A 10 -4.99 4.84 15.11
C HIS A 10 -4.29 5.90 15.97
N ASN A 11 -3.85 7.00 15.34
CA ASN A 11 -3.15 8.14 15.95
C ASN A 11 -1.71 7.92 16.47
N THR A 12 -0.76 7.45 15.64
CA THR A 12 0.68 7.62 15.96
C THR A 12 1.62 7.59 14.75
N LEU A 13 2.68 8.41 14.85
CA LEU A 13 3.85 8.48 13.96
C LEU A 13 4.54 7.11 13.81
N ALA A 14 4.98 6.79 12.60
CA ALA A 14 5.69 5.56 12.27
C ALA A 14 7.06 5.46 12.95
N SER A 15 7.49 4.22 13.22
CA SER A 15 8.77 3.87 13.86
C SER A 15 10.02 4.22 13.03
N ASP A 16 9.85 4.65 11.78
CA ASP A 16 10.92 5.14 10.90
C ASP A 16 11.00 6.68 10.82
N GLY A 17 10.15 7.39 11.57
CA GLY A 17 10.23 8.84 11.76
C GLY A 17 9.71 9.71 10.61
N ARG A 18 9.16 9.17 9.51
CA ARG A 18 8.69 10.02 8.39
C ARG A 18 7.43 9.58 7.66
N ILE A 19 6.84 8.42 7.96
CA ILE A 19 5.59 8.04 7.30
C ILE A 19 4.39 8.65 8.02
N TYR A 20 3.80 9.65 7.37
CA TYR A 20 2.51 10.21 7.78
C TYR A 20 1.40 9.25 7.35
N ASP A 21 0.58 8.80 8.31
CA ASP A 21 -0.67 8.13 7.98
C ASP A 21 -1.67 9.17 7.46
N VAL A 22 -1.96 9.13 6.15
CA VAL A 22 -2.92 10.03 5.49
C VAL A 22 -4.28 10.04 6.19
N LYS A 23 -4.69 8.92 6.82
CA LYS A 23 -5.96 8.82 7.55
C LYS A 23 -5.93 9.47 8.93
N ALA A 24 -4.74 9.75 9.46
CA ALA A 24 -4.52 10.36 10.76
C ALA A 24 -3.90 11.77 10.67
N LEU A 25 -3.86 12.36 9.47
CA LEU A 25 -3.39 13.73 9.27
C LEU A 25 -4.31 14.72 9.99
N ARG A 26 -3.70 15.67 10.68
CA ARG A 26 -4.41 16.77 11.35
C ARG A 26 -4.42 18.00 10.45
N SER A 27 -5.48 18.80 10.53
CA SER A 27 -5.60 20.05 9.76
C SER A 27 -4.59 21.13 10.18
N ASP A 28 -3.98 21.00 11.36
CA ASP A 28 -2.92 21.86 11.88
C ASP A 28 -1.51 21.25 11.72
N GLY A 29 -1.39 20.18 10.91
CA GLY A 29 -0.15 19.45 10.72
C GLY A 29 0.85 20.13 9.77
N ALA A 30 2.11 19.69 9.83
CA ALA A 30 3.17 20.17 8.94
C ALA A 30 3.06 19.67 7.49
N VAL A 31 2.09 18.79 7.21
CA VAL A 31 1.85 18.23 5.88
C VAL A 31 0.36 18.20 5.60
N GLU A 32 0.02 18.37 4.32
CA GLU A 32 -1.36 18.31 3.83
C GLU A 32 -1.49 17.16 2.81
N PRO A 33 -2.63 16.46 2.77
CA PRO A 33 -2.87 15.44 1.77
C PRO A 33 -3.16 16.06 0.40
N SER A 34 -2.56 15.49 -0.65
CA SER A 34 -2.87 15.84 -2.03
C SER A 34 -3.60 14.69 -2.75
N VAL A 35 -4.49 15.02 -3.67
CA VAL A 35 -5.30 14.08 -4.45
C VAL A 35 -4.86 14.08 -5.91
N ALA A 36 -4.13 13.04 -6.30
CA ALA A 36 -3.80 12.77 -7.71
C ALA A 36 -4.92 11.96 -8.37
N VAL A 37 -5.74 12.61 -9.19
CA VAL A 37 -6.88 12.00 -9.88
C VAL A 37 -6.42 11.31 -11.15
N PHE A 38 -6.70 10.02 -11.31
CA PHE A 38 -6.17 9.22 -12.42
C PHE A 38 -7.25 8.57 -13.33
N ASP A 39 -8.53 8.67 -12.96
CA ASP A 39 -9.65 8.13 -13.76
C ASP A 39 -10.97 8.84 -13.39
N ILE A 40 -11.96 8.75 -14.27
CA ILE A 40 -13.32 9.27 -14.08
C ILE A 40 -14.32 8.19 -14.51
N LEU A 41 -15.20 7.79 -13.59
CA LEU A 41 -16.12 6.67 -13.82
C LEU A 41 -17.59 7.11 -13.99
N PHE A 42 -17.89 8.36 -13.67
CA PHE A 42 -19.23 8.93 -13.75
C PHE A 42 -19.14 10.44 -13.95
N LEU A 43 -19.95 10.99 -14.87
CA LEU A 43 -19.97 12.42 -15.15
C LEU A 43 -21.38 12.83 -15.59
N ASN A 44 -21.95 13.87 -14.95
CA ASN A 44 -23.23 14.49 -15.33
C ASN A 44 -24.38 13.50 -15.56
N GLY A 45 -24.57 12.57 -14.62
CA GLY A 45 -25.65 11.57 -14.70
C GLY A 45 -25.35 10.37 -15.59
N LYS A 46 -24.17 10.30 -16.21
CA LYS A 46 -23.78 9.21 -17.12
C LYS A 46 -22.65 8.38 -16.52
N SER A 47 -22.84 7.05 -16.55
CA SER A 47 -21.76 6.09 -16.28
C SER A 47 -20.74 6.12 -17.41
N LEU A 48 -19.46 6.10 -17.04
CA LEU A 48 -18.32 5.97 -17.96
C LEU A 48 -17.60 4.62 -17.78
N MET A 49 -18.16 3.69 -17.01
CA MET A 49 -17.48 2.42 -16.70
C MET A 49 -17.21 1.58 -17.97
N ASP A 50 -18.14 1.58 -18.93
CA ASP A 50 -18.01 0.88 -20.21
C ASP A 50 -17.33 1.72 -21.32
N VAL A 51 -16.87 2.93 -20.99
CA VAL A 51 -16.17 3.83 -21.91
C VAL A 51 -14.67 3.52 -21.88
N PRO A 52 -13.94 3.49 -23.01
CA PRO A 52 -12.50 3.25 -23.04
C PRO A 52 -11.69 4.24 -22.19
N LEU A 53 -10.62 3.79 -21.54
CA LEU A 53 -9.75 4.61 -20.69
C LEU A 53 -9.22 5.85 -21.43
N SER A 54 -8.90 5.75 -22.71
CA SER A 54 -8.47 6.87 -23.55
C SER A 54 -9.47 8.04 -23.54
N GLU A 55 -10.76 7.74 -23.64
CA GLU A 55 -11.82 8.75 -23.63
C GLU A 55 -12.05 9.31 -22.22
N ARG A 56 -12.01 8.46 -21.19
CA ARG A 56 -12.15 8.89 -19.79
C ARG A 56 -11.02 9.84 -19.38
N ILE A 57 -9.79 9.53 -19.75
CA ILE A 57 -8.64 10.40 -19.52
C ILE A 57 -8.76 11.72 -20.30
N ALA A 58 -9.19 11.68 -21.56
CA ALA A 58 -9.42 12.90 -22.34
C ALA A 58 -10.46 13.82 -21.68
N LEU A 59 -11.52 13.25 -21.11
CA LEU A 59 -12.51 14.01 -20.32
C LEU A 59 -11.88 14.65 -19.07
N LEU A 60 -11.04 13.93 -18.32
CA LEU A 60 -10.31 14.50 -17.18
C LEU A 60 -9.38 15.64 -17.61
N GLN A 61 -8.66 15.47 -18.72
CA GLN A 61 -7.71 16.45 -19.25
C GLN A 61 -8.38 17.65 -19.92
N SER A 62 -9.66 17.56 -20.27
CA SER A 62 -10.39 18.66 -20.95
C SER A 62 -10.47 19.96 -20.14
N GLY A 63 -10.18 19.91 -18.83
CA GLY A 63 -10.34 21.05 -17.93
C GLY A 63 -11.78 21.30 -17.49
N ASN A 64 -12.76 20.60 -18.08
CA ASN A 64 -14.18 20.75 -17.71
C ASN A 64 -14.55 20.01 -16.42
N VAL A 65 -13.76 19.02 -16.01
CA VAL A 65 -14.00 18.22 -14.80
C VAL A 65 -13.28 18.82 -13.59
N LEU A 66 -11.97 19.06 -13.72
CA LEU A 66 -11.15 19.67 -12.68
C LEU A 66 -10.58 20.99 -13.21
N GLN A 67 -11.32 22.06 -12.96
CA GLN A 67 -10.86 23.42 -13.22
C GLN A 67 -9.85 23.84 -12.14
N LYS A 68 -8.79 24.56 -12.53
CA LYS A 68 -7.76 25.10 -11.61
C LYS A 68 -7.03 24.02 -10.78
N GLN A 69 -6.34 23.13 -11.47
CA GLN A 69 -5.50 22.12 -10.81
C GLN A 69 -4.40 22.78 -9.96
N ASP A 70 -4.17 22.23 -8.77
CA ASP A 70 -3.13 22.64 -7.84
C ASP A 70 -2.37 21.37 -7.44
N GLU A 71 -1.10 21.27 -7.84
CA GLU A 71 -0.27 20.09 -7.57
C GLU A 71 -0.09 19.82 -6.07
N THR A 72 -0.36 20.80 -5.19
CA THR A 72 -0.31 20.63 -3.74
C THR A 72 -1.63 20.14 -3.14
N LYS A 73 -2.75 20.21 -3.86
CA LYS A 73 -4.09 19.87 -3.34
C LYS A 73 -4.81 18.82 -4.16
N ILE A 74 -5.16 19.13 -5.40
CA ILE A 74 -5.88 18.23 -6.30
C ILE A 74 -5.49 18.51 -7.74
N PHE A 75 -5.05 17.45 -8.43
CA PHE A 75 -4.54 17.54 -9.80
C PHE A 75 -4.78 16.23 -10.54
N VAL A 76 -4.76 16.29 -11.87
CA VAL A 76 -4.80 15.07 -12.69
C VAL A 76 -3.40 14.46 -12.69
N SER A 77 -3.32 13.17 -12.32
CA SER A 77 -2.07 12.41 -12.35
C SER A 77 -1.44 12.47 -13.73
N LYS A 78 -0.16 12.84 -13.79
CA LYS A 78 0.64 12.80 -15.02
C LYS A 78 0.72 11.35 -15.51
N PHE A 79 0.68 11.17 -16.82
CA PHE A 79 0.89 9.89 -17.48
C PHE A 79 1.57 10.11 -18.83
N THR A 80 2.25 9.08 -19.32
CA THR A 80 2.88 9.06 -20.63
C THR A 80 2.33 7.88 -21.41
N VAL A 81 1.95 8.11 -22.66
CA VAL A 81 1.57 7.03 -23.57
C VAL A 81 2.84 6.39 -24.09
N VAL A 82 3.02 5.10 -23.80
CA VAL A 82 4.14 4.30 -24.29
C VAL A 82 3.66 3.34 -25.38
N LYS A 83 4.45 3.18 -26.44
CA LYS A 83 4.20 2.31 -27.59
C LYS A 83 5.24 1.22 -27.74
N THR A 84 6.43 1.43 -27.17
CA THR A 84 7.54 0.48 -27.24
C THR A 84 7.95 0.00 -25.86
N ARG A 85 8.69 -1.11 -25.82
CA ARG A 85 9.24 -1.65 -24.58
C ARG A 85 10.30 -0.70 -24.00
N GLU A 86 11.06 -0.05 -24.88
CA GLU A 86 12.15 0.84 -24.55
C GLU A 86 11.63 2.12 -23.87
N GLU A 87 10.56 2.72 -24.40
CA GLU A 87 9.87 3.86 -23.77
C GLU A 87 9.35 3.50 -22.38
N PHE A 88 8.76 2.31 -22.24
CA PHE A 88 8.30 1.81 -20.94
C PHE A 88 9.46 1.61 -19.97
N ALA A 89 10.57 1.00 -20.42
CA ALA A 89 11.74 0.74 -19.58
C ALA A 89 12.35 2.05 -19.06
N SER A 90 12.52 3.06 -19.92
CA SER A 90 13.04 4.36 -19.50
C SER A 90 12.13 5.06 -18.48
N LEU A 91 10.81 5.06 -18.70
CA LEU A 91 9.85 5.66 -17.75
C LEU A 91 9.85 4.92 -16.40
N TYR A 92 9.97 3.60 -16.45
CA TYR A 92 10.06 2.78 -15.25
C TYR A 92 11.37 3.05 -14.48
N GLU A 93 12.50 3.11 -15.16
CA GLU A 93 13.80 3.46 -14.54
C GLU A 93 13.76 4.85 -13.91
N GLU A 94 13.17 5.84 -14.59
CA GLU A 94 12.97 7.19 -14.03
C GLU A 94 12.13 7.16 -12.75
N ALA A 95 11.01 6.42 -12.74
CA ALA A 95 10.17 6.27 -11.56
C ALA A 95 10.95 5.66 -10.38
N VAL A 96 11.74 4.62 -10.64
CA VAL A 96 12.59 3.97 -9.63
C VAL A 96 13.65 4.93 -9.09
N MET A 97 14.37 5.64 -9.97
CA MET A 97 15.40 6.62 -9.56
C MET A 97 14.82 7.77 -8.74
N ASN A 98 13.58 8.16 -8.99
CA ASN A 98 12.86 9.18 -8.22
C ASN A 98 12.28 8.65 -6.89
N GLY A 99 12.62 7.42 -6.48
CA GLY A 99 12.15 6.82 -5.24
C GLY A 99 10.65 6.49 -5.23
N GLN A 100 10.02 6.39 -6.41
CA GLN A 100 8.61 6.01 -6.51
C GLN A 100 8.45 4.49 -6.31
N GLU A 101 7.27 4.07 -5.84
CA GLU A 101 6.94 2.65 -5.61
C GLU A 101 6.92 1.81 -6.91
N GLY A 102 6.94 2.47 -8.06
CA GLY A 102 6.85 1.88 -9.40
C GLY A 102 5.81 2.59 -10.27
N VAL A 103 5.33 1.90 -11.29
CA VAL A 103 4.42 2.45 -12.30
C VAL A 103 3.15 1.60 -12.42
N VAL A 104 2.07 2.23 -12.91
CA VAL A 104 0.83 1.54 -13.27
C VAL A 104 0.65 1.58 -14.79
N ALA A 105 0.91 0.46 -15.46
CA ALA A 105 0.66 0.30 -16.89
C ALA A 105 -0.82 0.00 -17.14
N LYS A 106 -1.49 0.81 -17.96
CA LYS A 106 -2.92 0.66 -18.27
C LYS A 106 -3.13 0.54 -19.77
N LYS A 107 -3.94 -0.42 -20.19
CA LYS A 107 -4.32 -0.57 -21.60
C LYS A 107 -5.28 0.56 -22.00
N MET A 108 -4.95 1.34 -23.03
CA MET A 108 -5.72 2.53 -23.41
C MET A 108 -7.18 2.24 -23.80
N ASN A 109 -7.46 1.07 -24.38
CA ASN A 109 -8.81 0.65 -24.73
C ASN A 109 -9.50 -0.20 -23.63
N SER A 110 -8.98 -0.19 -22.40
CA SER A 110 -9.64 -0.87 -21.28
C SER A 110 -10.87 -0.11 -20.79
N ILE A 111 -11.97 -0.83 -20.58
CA ILE A 111 -13.11 -0.37 -19.80
C ILE A 111 -12.85 -0.62 -18.31
N TYR A 112 -13.52 0.12 -17.43
CA TYR A 112 -13.38 -0.08 -15.99
C TYR A 112 -14.26 -1.25 -15.52
N LYS A 113 -13.66 -2.25 -14.87
CA LYS A 113 -14.39 -3.40 -14.31
C LYS A 113 -14.27 -3.44 -12.78
N THR A 114 -15.41 -3.41 -12.11
CA THR A 114 -15.50 -3.49 -10.65
C THR A 114 -15.04 -4.86 -10.15
N GLY A 115 -14.19 -4.87 -9.11
CA GLY A 115 -13.73 -6.11 -8.46
C GLY A 115 -12.73 -6.96 -9.26
N VAL A 116 -12.36 -6.55 -10.48
CA VAL A 116 -11.48 -7.33 -11.37
C VAL A 116 -10.04 -6.78 -11.32
N ARG A 117 -9.05 -7.67 -11.26
CA ARG A 117 -7.62 -7.34 -11.22
C ARG A 117 -6.89 -7.75 -12.51
N GLN A 118 -5.73 -7.12 -12.73
CA GLN A 118 -4.69 -7.52 -13.70
C GLN A 118 -5.23 -7.75 -15.12
N MET A 119 -5.11 -8.98 -15.63
CA MET A 119 -5.30 -9.34 -17.03
C MET A 119 -6.69 -8.97 -17.57
N ALA A 120 -7.72 -9.13 -16.74
CA ALA A 120 -9.10 -8.88 -17.15
C ALA A 120 -9.51 -7.40 -17.06
N ASN A 121 -8.78 -6.59 -16.29
CA ASN A 121 -8.94 -5.12 -16.20
C ASN A 121 -7.95 -4.37 -17.13
N GLY A 122 -6.89 -5.05 -17.59
CA GLY A 122 -5.85 -4.45 -18.43
C GLY A 122 -4.94 -3.46 -17.69
N TRP A 123 -4.88 -3.55 -16.36
CA TRP A 123 -4.13 -2.65 -15.49
C TRP A 123 -3.11 -3.44 -14.67
N PHE A 124 -1.85 -3.07 -14.79
CA PHE A 124 -0.72 -3.79 -14.19
C PHE A 124 0.11 -2.84 -13.34
N LYS A 125 0.36 -3.24 -12.09
CA LYS A 125 1.32 -2.55 -11.23
C LYS A 125 2.69 -3.18 -11.47
N VAL A 126 3.66 -2.38 -11.86
CA VAL A 126 5.04 -2.82 -12.07
C VAL A 126 5.89 -2.10 -11.05
N LYS A 127 6.49 -2.86 -10.14
CA LYS A 127 7.24 -2.35 -8.99
C LYS A 127 8.70 -2.77 -9.09
N PRO A 128 9.64 -2.00 -8.51
CA PRO A 128 11.02 -2.43 -8.34
C PRO A 128 11.07 -3.84 -7.77
N PHE A 129 11.80 -4.71 -8.44
CA PHE A 129 12.09 -6.06 -7.95
C PHE A 129 13.01 -6.03 -6.72
N HIS A 130 13.65 -4.89 -6.44
CA HIS A 130 14.68 -4.71 -5.41
C HIS A 130 14.16 -4.70 -3.96
N LEU A 131 12.83 -4.80 -3.74
CA LEU A 131 12.29 -5.14 -2.42
C LEU A 131 12.46 -6.64 -2.07
N GLY A 132 13.06 -7.45 -2.95
CA GLY A 132 13.32 -8.87 -2.72
C GLY A 132 14.56 -9.19 -1.89
N ASP A 133 15.56 -8.30 -1.86
CA ASP A 133 16.87 -8.58 -1.22
C ASP A 133 17.04 -7.91 0.15
N GLU A 134 16.12 -7.02 0.53
CA GLU A 134 16.08 -6.45 1.88
C GLU A 134 15.30 -7.38 2.81
N THR A 135 15.96 -8.46 3.22
CA THR A 135 15.41 -9.36 4.24
C THR A 135 15.77 -8.85 5.64
N LEU A 136 14.82 -8.98 6.56
CA LEU A 136 15.03 -8.74 7.98
C LEU A 136 14.82 -10.06 8.73
N ASP A 137 15.82 -10.46 9.50
CA ASP A 137 15.69 -11.55 10.45
C ASP A 137 14.98 -11.03 11.71
N LEU A 138 13.72 -11.44 11.88
CA LEU A 138 12.85 -10.99 12.97
C LEU A 138 12.31 -12.18 13.75
N ALA A 139 12.20 -12.02 15.07
CA ALA A 139 11.63 -13.02 15.95
C ALA A 139 10.09 -12.97 15.89
N VAL A 140 9.45 -14.14 15.75
CA VAL A 140 8.00 -14.27 15.97
C VAL A 140 7.73 -14.28 17.46
N VAL A 141 7.09 -13.23 17.97
CA VAL A 141 6.82 -13.03 19.40
C VAL A 141 5.33 -13.14 19.77
N GLY A 142 4.47 -13.40 18.79
CA GLY A 142 3.04 -13.61 19.01
C GLY A 142 2.28 -13.93 17.72
N VAL A 143 1.06 -14.44 17.84
CA VAL A 143 0.19 -14.74 16.69
C VAL A 143 -1.26 -14.41 16.96
N ASP A 144 -1.96 -13.94 15.94
CA ASP A 144 -3.41 -13.85 15.95
C ASP A 144 -4.01 -15.10 15.33
N LEU A 145 -5.09 -15.58 15.94
CA LEU A 145 -5.88 -16.67 15.41
C LEU A 145 -7.11 -16.10 14.69
N GLY A 146 -7.30 -16.52 13.45
CA GLY A 146 -8.52 -16.25 12.68
C GLY A 146 -9.52 -17.40 12.81
N ARG A 147 -10.35 -17.56 11.77
CA ARG A 147 -11.33 -18.65 11.70
C ARG A 147 -10.66 -20.02 11.87
N ASN A 148 -11.35 -20.94 12.53
CA ASN A 148 -10.90 -22.32 12.78
C ASN A 148 -9.56 -22.42 13.54
N ASN A 149 -9.22 -21.43 14.38
CA ASN A 149 -7.95 -21.38 15.12
C ASN A 149 -6.71 -21.49 14.22
N LYS A 150 -6.80 -21.04 12.96
CA LYS A 150 -5.63 -20.89 12.08
C LYS A 150 -4.96 -19.56 12.36
N ILE A 151 -3.63 -19.53 12.35
CA ILE A 151 -2.86 -18.29 12.45
C ILE A 151 -3.28 -17.40 11.27
N SER A 152 -3.89 -16.24 11.55
CA SER A 152 -4.26 -15.25 10.54
C SER A 152 -3.12 -14.27 10.30
N SER A 153 -2.33 -13.99 11.33
CA SER A 153 -1.19 -13.08 11.28
C SER A 153 -0.26 -13.29 12.48
N TYR A 154 0.97 -12.81 12.38
CA TYR A 154 2.02 -13.01 13.38
C TYR A 154 2.82 -11.73 13.62
N CYS A 155 3.18 -11.52 14.88
CA CYS A 155 3.87 -10.35 15.41
C CYS A 155 5.38 -10.57 15.34
N LEU A 156 6.09 -9.61 14.74
CA LEU A 156 7.53 -9.65 14.54
C LEU A 156 8.24 -8.62 15.40
N ALA A 157 9.36 -9.01 15.99
CA ALA A 157 10.22 -8.14 16.78
C ALA A 157 11.70 -8.27 16.40
N THR A 158 12.43 -7.17 16.50
CA THR A 158 13.89 -7.16 16.47
C THR A 158 14.45 -7.30 17.87
N LEU A 159 15.71 -7.73 18.01
CA LEU A 159 16.41 -7.87 19.28
C LEU A 159 17.48 -6.78 19.39
N ARG A 160 17.39 -5.95 20.44
CA ARG A 160 18.39 -4.93 20.76
C ARG A 160 18.64 -4.93 22.26
N ASP A 161 19.91 -5.01 22.66
CA ASP A 161 20.33 -4.99 24.08
C ASP A 161 19.58 -6.02 24.94
N GLY A 162 19.35 -7.21 24.38
CA GLY A 162 18.63 -8.31 25.05
C GLY A 162 17.11 -8.12 25.17
N LYS A 163 16.54 -7.08 24.55
CA LYS A 163 15.11 -6.78 24.59
C LYS A 163 14.47 -6.85 23.21
N PHE A 164 13.26 -7.40 23.15
CA PHE A 164 12.46 -7.45 21.94
C PHE A 164 11.74 -6.12 21.70
N PHE A 165 11.89 -5.59 20.48
CA PHE A 165 11.19 -4.39 20.02
C PHE A 165 10.29 -4.77 18.85
N MET A 166 8.99 -4.55 19.01
CA MET A 166 7.99 -4.81 17.98
C MET A 166 8.27 -4.00 16.72
N VAL A 167 8.35 -4.67 15.57
CA VAL A 167 8.54 -4.05 14.25
C VAL A 167 7.21 -3.95 13.52
N GLY A 168 6.40 -5.00 13.59
CA GLY A 168 5.14 -5.03 12.89
C GLY A 168 4.50 -6.40 12.87
N LYS A 169 3.55 -6.56 11.96
CA LYS A 169 2.71 -7.75 11.88
C LYS A 169 2.52 -8.18 10.43
N VAL A 170 2.61 -9.48 10.19
CA VAL A 170 2.54 -10.06 8.84
C VAL A 170 1.42 -11.09 8.80
N GLY A 171 0.62 -11.09 7.72
CA GLY A 171 -0.50 -12.03 7.52
C GLY A 171 -0.24 -13.14 6.49
N THR A 172 0.75 -12.94 5.62
CA THR A 172 1.02 -13.78 4.45
C THR A 172 2.43 -14.37 4.50
N GLY A 173 2.76 -15.32 3.62
CA GLY A 173 4.12 -15.85 3.47
C GLY A 173 4.42 -17.14 4.24
N LEU A 174 3.66 -17.46 5.30
CA LEU A 174 3.77 -18.77 5.96
C LEU A 174 2.95 -19.83 5.24
N ASP A 175 3.59 -20.95 4.91
CA ASP A 175 2.94 -22.17 4.47
C ASP A 175 2.24 -22.91 5.64
N ASP A 176 1.43 -23.92 5.31
CA ASP A 176 0.65 -24.66 6.30
C ASP A 176 1.53 -25.47 7.27
N THR A 177 2.71 -25.91 6.83
CA THR A 177 3.68 -26.65 7.65
C THR A 177 4.24 -25.75 8.75
N THR A 178 4.69 -24.55 8.37
CA THR A 178 5.25 -23.56 9.30
C THR A 178 4.18 -23.03 10.24
N ARG A 179 2.94 -22.82 9.77
CA ARG A 179 1.81 -22.47 10.65
C ARG A 179 1.55 -23.55 11.70
N SER A 180 1.60 -24.82 11.31
CA SER A 180 1.40 -25.95 12.24
C SER A 180 2.56 -26.06 13.24
N PHE A 181 3.80 -25.87 12.78
CA PHE A 181 4.98 -25.82 13.63
C PHE A 181 4.92 -24.67 14.65
N LEU A 182 4.61 -23.45 14.21
CA LEU A 182 4.44 -22.32 15.13
C LEU A 182 3.34 -22.64 16.13
N LYS A 183 2.17 -23.12 15.67
CA LYS A 183 1.05 -23.45 16.54
C LYS A 183 1.39 -24.50 17.62
N SER A 184 2.24 -25.48 17.33
CA SER A 184 2.67 -26.48 18.32
C SER A 184 3.69 -25.92 19.33
N ARG A 185 4.42 -24.86 18.96
CA ARG A 185 5.38 -24.16 19.82
C ARG A 185 4.76 -23.06 20.68
N LEU A 186 3.54 -22.64 20.36
CA LEU A 186 2.80 -21.66 21.17
C LEU A 186 2.36 -22.31 22.48
N THR A 187 3.12 -22.08 23.54
CA THR A 187 2.69 -22.37 24.90
C THR A 187 1.82 -21.21 25.40
N ARG A 188 0.58 -21.48 25.82
CA ARG A 188 -0.19 -20.50 26.60
C ARG A 188 0.42 -20.42 28.00
N GLY A 189 1.18 -19.36 28.23
CA GLY A 189 1.76 -19.02 29.52
C GLY A 189 2.76 -17.89 29.32
N HIS A 190 2.49 -16.73 29.94
CA HIS A 190 3.15 -15.42 29.79
C HIS A 190 2.58 -14.44 28.74
N GLY A 191 1.24 -14.33 28.66
CA GLY A 191 0.52 -13.24 27.99
C GLY A 191 0.80 -13.10 26.47
N PHE A 192 0.12 -12.20 25.77
CA PHE A 192 0.90 -11.37 24.86
C PHE A 192 1.51 -10.38 25.81
N PHE A 193 2.76 -10.58 26.27
CA PHE A 193 3.32 -9.93 27.46
C PHE A 193 2.53 -8.67 27.84
N LYS A 194 1.54 -8.86 28.72
CA LYS A 194 0.65 -7.78 29.11
C LYS A 194 1.55 -6.74 29.76
N SER A 195 1.39 -5.49 29.38
CA SER A 195 1.91 -4.38 30.18
C SER A 195 1.22 -4.39 31.53
N ASP A 196 2.00 -4.55 32.59
CA ASP A 196 1.69 -4.01 33.91
C ASP A 196 2.27 -2.58 34.00
#